data_AF-A0AAD7ASJ9-F1
#
_entry.id   AF-A0AAD7ASJ9-F1
#
_cell.length_a   1.000
_cell.length_b   1.000
_cell.length_c   1.000
_cell.angle_alpha   90.00
_cell.angle_beta   90.00
_cell.angle_gamma   90.00
#
_symmetry.space_group_name_H-M   'P 1'
#
loop_
_entity.id
_entity.type
_entity.pdbx_description
1 polymer ?
#
loop_
_entity_poly.entity_id
_entity_poly.type
_entity_poly.pdbx_seq_one_letter_code
_entity_poly.pdbx_strand_id
1 'polypeptide(L)'
;MLPAPPRVSGEAPQTHRPSKSNGTLTRVFVGDMQRFNMVDIGPATSAKQVLAMVEEQGTLKGWVGTGGWMVWEVAQDFGMERPIRSFELLADVQASWNKDKMVNTFIIKLTPLAPILSRSNIPSSSPVYSGFVDWEMKRGKWTKRYLRLREHSLYMSKRESNKDEIFLCSLSNFDAYTVTRLHKAPKPFVFAIKSTDNLSFFENTADYMHIFACNPKDGEKWIEKILLARSYVLHQERQVLFNPKSPAGNAATPGASGLSRAPTRKAASTPQRPAQQPLVTVAPLLSTPDRNDVFAPGSLLHGAPAGAPATQ
;
A
#
# COMPACT_ATOMS: atom_id res chain seq x y z
N MET A 1 -24.91 72.54 -34.31
CA MET A 1 -25.08 71.09 -34.16
C MET A 1 -23.69 70.48 -34.14
N LEU A 2 -23.20 70.08 -32.96
CA LEU A 2 -21.88 69.43 -32.76
C LEU A 2 -22.13 68.08 -32.08
N PRO A 3 -21.45 66.99 -32.46
CA PRO A 3 -21.72 65.66 -31.94
C PRO A 3 -21.10 65.45 -30.55
N ALA A 4 -21.79 64.70 -29.70
CA ALA A 4 -21.32 64.31 -28.37
C ALA A 4 -20.21 63.24 -28.45
N PRO A 5 -19.28 63.18 -27.48
CA PRO A 5 -18.20 62.18 -27.48
C PRO A 5 -18.69 60.78 -27.07
N PRO A 6 -18.00 59.71 -27.48
CA PRO A 6 -18.42 58.34 -27.19
C PRO A 6 -18.17 57.96 -25.73
N ARG A 7 -19.10 57.19 -25.16
CA ARG A 7 -18.96 56.56 -23.84
C ARG A 7 -17.94 55.43 -23.90
N VAL A 8 -16.89 55.53 -23.09
CA VAL A 8 -15.98 54.41 -22.81
C VAL A 8 -16.62 53.53 -21.74
N SER A 9 -17.04 52.33 -22.11
CA SER A 9 -17.44 51.28 -21.17
C SER A 9 -16.20 50.71 -20.50
N GLY A 10 -15.96 51.11 -19.24
CA GLY A 10 -14.93 50.51 -18.40
C GLY A 10 -15.37 49.12 -17.94
N GLU A 11 -14.79 48.07 -18.52
CA GLU A 11 -14.81 46.74 -17.92
C GLU A 11 -13.87 46.73 -16.71
N ALA A 12 -14.44 46.51 -15.53
CA ALA A 12 -13.66 46.34 -14.32
C ALA A 12 -12.81 45.05 -14.42
N PRO A 13 -11.54 45.05 -13.97
CA PRO A 13 -10.73 43.84 -13.96
C PRO A 13 -11.43 42.77 -13.13
N GLN A 14 -11.78 41.64 -13.76
CA GLN A 14 -12.23 40.46 -13.05
C GLN A 14 -11.11 40.00 -12.12
N THR A 15 -11.28 40.28 -10.84
CA THR A 15 -10.44 39.72 -9.79
C THR A 15 -10.66 38.21 -9.81
N HIS A 16 -9.64 37.46 -10.25
CA HIS A 16 -9.62 36.01 -10.11
C HIS A 16 -9.86 35.68 -8.64
N ARG A 17 -11.05 35.14 -8.32
CA ARG A 17 -11.25 34.49 -7.02
C ARG A 17 -10.24 33.36 -6.93
N PRO A 18 -9.43 33.27 -5.86
CA PRO A 18 -8.65 32.08 -5.63
C PRO A 18 -9.64 30.91 -5.56
N SER A 19 -9.38 29.88 -6.36
CA SER A 19 -10.09 28.62 -6.27
C SER A 19 -10.08 28.17 -4.81
N LYS A 20 -11.24 27.80 -4.27
CA LYS A 20 -11.32 27.24 -2.91
C LYS A 20 -10.34 26.07 -2.86
N SER A 21 -9.28 26.18 -2.06
CA SER A 21 -8.46 25.00 -1.78
C SER A 21 -9.37 24.01 -1.05
N ASN A 22 -9.59 22.84 -1.65
CA ASN A 22 -10.34 21.74 -1.01
C ASN A 22 -9.50 21.08 0.10
N GLY A 23 -8.54 21.81 0.67
CA GLY A 23 -7.61 21.33 1.66
C GLY A 23 -8.07 21.68 3.07
N THR A 24 -7.64 20.85 4.02
CA THR A 24 -7.88 21.06 5.43
C THR A 24 -6.60 21.54 6.08
N LEU A 25 -6.65 22.74 6.66
CA LEU A 25 -5.53 23.28 7.42
C LEU A 25 -5.30 22.46 8.69
N THR A 26 -4.20 21.72 8.73
CA THR A 26 -3.90 20.72 9.75
C THR A 26 -2.60 21.06 10.47
N ARG A 27 -2.55 20.81 11.78
CA ARG A 27 -1.31 20.93 12.56
C ARG A 27 -0.41 19.72 12.28
N VAL A 28 0.83 19.99 11.89
CA VAL A 28 1.88 18.98 11.76
C VAL A 28 2.98 19.33 12.75
N PHE A 29 3.17 18.48 13.75
CA PHE A 29 4.16 18.71 14.81
C PHE A 29 5.55 18.27 14.36
N VAL A 30 6.60 18.74 15.03
CA VAL A 30 8.00 18.43 14.72
C VAL A 30 8.74 17.95 15.97
N GLY A 31 9.25 16.72 15.90
CA GLY A 31 9.98 16.00 16.95
C GLY A 31 9.09 15.60 18.14
N ASP A 32 8.62 16.59 18.87
CA ASP A 32 7.67 16.47 19.98
C ASP A 32 6.31 17.08 19.61
N MET A 33 5.39 17.16 20.58
CA MET A 33 4.08 17.79 20.40
C MET A 33 4.05 19.27 20.82
N GLN A 34 5.20 19.95 20.88
CA GLN A 34 5.29 21.35 21.31
C GLN A 34 5.45 22.31 20.13
N ARG A 35 6.22 21.93 19.11
CA ARG A 35 6.42 22.74 17.90
C ARG A 35 5.59 22.18 16.74
N PHE A 36 4.91 23.06 16.01
CA PHE A 36 4.11 22.66 14.85
C PHE A 36 4.06 23.74 13.77
N ASN A 37 3.70 23.30 12.56
CA ASN A 37 3.39 24.14 11.42
C ASN A 37 1.94 23.87 10.99
N MET A 38 1.25 24.91 10.53
CA MET A 38 -0.05 24.74 9.88
C MET A 38 0.19 24.40 8.41
N VAL A 39 -0.30 23.25 7.97
CA VAL A 39 -0.11 22.74 6.61
C VAL A 39 -1.47 22.53 5.98
N ASP A 40 -1.67 23.03 4.76
CA ASP A 40 -2.89 22.77 4.00
C ASP A 40 -2.83 21.36 3.37
N ILE A 41 -3.63 20.44 3.89
CA ILE A 41 -3.69 19.05 3.43
C ILE A 41 -4.87 18.91 2.48
N GLY A 42 -4.59 18.90 1.19
CA GLY A 42 -5.55 18.56 0.13
C GLY A 42 -5.57 17.08 -0.20
N PRO A 43 -6.53 16.64 -1.05
CA PRO A 43 -6.67 15.24 -1.45
C PRO A 43 -5.41 14.61 -2.07
N ALA A 44 -4.56 15.43 -2.71
CA ALA A 44 -3.32 14.98 -3.36
C ALA A 44 -2.05 15.29 -2.54
N THR A 45 -2.18 15.81 -1.31
CA THR A 45 -1.03 16.18 -0.49
C THR A 45 -0.36 14.93 0.09
N SER A 46 0.83 14.64 -0.41
CA SER A 46 1.68 13.53 0.02
C SER A 46 2.55 13.86 1.23
N ALA A 47 3.02 12.85 1.95
CA ALA A 47 3.97 13.03 3.06
C ALA A 47 5.27 13.73 2.62
N LYS A 48 5.76 13.48 1.40
CA LYS A 48 6.90 14.21 0.82
C LYS A 48 6.64 15.71 0.72
N GLN A 49 5.45 16.10 0.25
CA GLN A 49 5.10 17.51 0.11
C GLN A 49 4.97 18.18 1.47
N VAL A 50 4.38 17.52 2.46
CA VAL A 50 4.33 18.05 3.84
C VAL A 50 5.72 18.28 4.41
N LEU A 51 6.65 17.34 4.24
CA LEU A 51 8.05 17.54 4.66
C LEU A 51 8.68 18.76 3.97
N ALA A 52 8.49 18.90 2.66
CA ALA A 52 9.03 20.04 1.91
C ALA A 52 8.45 21.38 2.39
N MET A 53 7.14 21.46 2.64
CA MET A 53 6.48 22.67 3.15
C MET A 53 7.01 23.07 4.54
N VAL A 54 7.24 22.09 5.43
CA VAL A 54 7.76 22.35 6.78
C VAL A 54 9.26 22.70 6.76
N GLU A 55 10.03 22.09 5.86
CA GLU A 55 11.45 22.41 5.62
C GLU A 55 11.61 23.84 5.08
N GLU A 56 10.77 24.27 4.13
CA GLU A 56 10.76 25.63 3.57
C GLU A 56 10.50 26.69 4.66
N GLN A 57 9.68 26.36 5.66
CA GLN A 57 9.42 27.19 6.84
C GLN A 57 10.57 27.16 7.86
N GLY A 58 11.65 26.42 7.60
CA GLY A 58 12.87 26.37 8.41
C GLY A 58 12.75 25.64 9.74
N THR A 59 11.62 24.99 10.03
CA THR A 59 11.34 24.41 11.36
C THR A 59 12.11 23.11 11.61
N LEU A 60 12.61 22.46 10.55
CA LEU A 60 13.44 21.26 10.63
C LEU A 60 14.93 21.56 10.88
N LYS A 61 15.35 22.83 10.76
CA LYS A 61 16.76 23.23 10.96
C LYS A 61 17.17 23.09 12.42
N GLY A 62 18.41 22.64 12.64
CA GLY A 62 19.03 22.57 13.98
C GLY A 62 18.63 21.34 14.82
N TRP A 63 17.77 20.46 14.32
CA TRP A 63 17.50 19.18 14.97
C TRP A 63 18.64 18.18 14.70
N VAL A 64 18.94 17.35 15.71
CA VAL A 64 19.97 16.31 15.64
C VAL A 64 19.34 14.94 15.89
N GLY A 65 19.72 13.95 15.09
CA GLY A 65 19.21 12.58 15.18
C GLY A 65 19.81 11.69 14.08
N THR A 66 19.30 10.47 13.95
CA THR A 66 19.80 9.47 12.99
C THR A 66 18.79 9.20 11.88
N GLY A 67 19.29 8.83 10.70
CA GLY A 67 18.48 8.51 9.54
C GLY A 67 17.96 9.75 8.81
N GLY A 68 16.67 9.80 8.53
CA GLY A 68 16.04 10.89 7.78
C GLY A 68 14.66 11.26 8.30
N TRP A 69 14.13 12.39 7.83
CA TRP A 69 12.82 12.87 8.23
C TRP A 69 11.69 12.04 7.60
N MET A 70 10.73 11.65 8.43
CA MET A 70 9.46 11.10 8.00
C MET A 70 8.32 11.77 8.73
N VAL A 71 7.15 11.85 8.08
CA VAL A 71 5.89 12.12 8.75
C VAL A 71 5.45 10.82 9.43
N TRP A 72 4.90 10.93 10.64
CA TRP A 72 4.37 9.82 11.42
C TRP A 72 2.89 10.07 11.69
N GLU A 73 2.11 8.99 11.60
CA GLU A 73 0.78 8.94 12.18
C GLU A 73 0.93 8.56 13.65
N VAL A 74 0.44 9.43 14.54
CA VAL A 74 0.33 9.10 15.97
C VAL A 74 -1.14 8.86 16.28
N ALA A 75 -1.50 7.58 16.36
CA ALA A 75 -2.82 7.09 16.70
C ALA A 75 -2.98 7.08 18.24
N GLN A 76 -3.24 8.25 18.81
CA GLN A 76 -3.35 8.47 20.27
C GLN A 76 -4.52 7.70 20.89
N ASP A 77 -5.59 7.50 20.13
CA ASP A 77 -6.74 6.68 20.51
C ASP A 77 -6.36 5.24 20.86
N PHE A 78 -5.28 4.73 20.25
CA PHE A 78 -4.72 3.40 20.53
C PHE A 78 -3.34 3.43 21.21
N GLY A 79 -2.70 4.59 21.35
CA GLY A 79 -1.39 4.72 21.99
C GLY A 79 -0.27 4.07 21.18
N MET A 80 -0.25 4.31 19.87
CA MET A 80 0.72 3.75 18.95
C MET A 80 1.01 4.69 17.78
N GLU A 81 2.06 4.41 17.03
CA GLU A 81 2.45 5.23 15.88
C GLU A 81 3.08 4.42 14.77
N ARG A 82 3.03 4.95 13.54
CA ARG A 82 3.73 4.39 12.39
C ARG A 82 4.33 5.49 11.50
N PRO A 83 5.43 5.20 10.79
CA PRO A 83 5.92 6.09 9.76
C PRO A 83 4.98 6.10 8.56
N ILE A 84 4.76 7.27 7.98
CA ILE A 84 4.03 7.48 6.73
C ILE A 84 5.06 7.63 5.62
N ARG A 85 5.01 6.73 4.63
CA ARG A 85 5.96 6.71 3.51
C ARG A 85 5.78 7.96 2.67
N SER A 86 6.87 8.43 2.07
CA SER A 86 6.90 9.72 1.33
C SER A 86 5.86 9.84 0.22
N PHE A 87 5.39 8.72 -0.31
CA PHE A 87 4.37 8.67 -1.36
C PHE A 87 2.94 8.55 -0.83
N GLU A 88 2.67 8.18 0.42
CA GLU A 88 1.31 8.12 0.97
C GLU A 88 0.65 9.51 1.01
N LEU A 89 -0.67 9.55 0.85
CA LEU A 89 -1.48 10.78 0.92
C LEU A 89 -2.00 10.95 2.34
N LEU A 90 -1.85 12.14 2.91
CA LEU A 90 -2.28 12.37 4.30
C LEU A 90 -3.81 12.41 4.44
N ALA A 91 -4.52 12.82 3.39
CA ALA A 91 -5.98 12.78 3.37
C ALA A 91 -6.52 11.34 3.56
N ASP A 92 -5.88 10.34 2.94
CA ASP A 92 -6.24 8.92 3.11
C ASP A 92 -5.99 8.46 4.54
N VAL A 93 -4.87 8.88 5.14
CA VAL A 93 -4.57 8.59 6.55
C VAL A 93 -5.61 9.22 7.48
N GLN A 94 -5.98 10.49 7.27
CA GLN A 94 -7.03 11.16 8.04
C GLN A 94 -8.40 10.52 7.87
N ALA A 95 -8.71 9.96 6.70
CA ALA A 95 -9.98 9.27 6.46
C ALA A 95 -10.16 8.03 7.35
N SER A 96 -9.05 7.39 7.74
CA SER A 96 -9.05 6.24 8.65
C SER A 96 -9.36 6.61 10.11
N TRP A 97 -9.22 7.89 10.47
CA TRP A 97 -9.35 8.33 11.86
C TRP A 97 -10.81 8.41 12.31
N ASN A 98 -11.02 8.16 13.60
CA ASN A 98 -12.29 8.48 14.24
C ASN A 98 -12.39 10.01 14.44
N LYS A 99 -13.21 10.65 13.62
CA LYS A 99 -13.40 12.10 13.61
C LYS A 99 -14.07 12.64 14.88
N ASP A 100 -14.75 11.79 15.66
CA ASP A 100 -15.42 12.21 16.90
C ASP A 100 -14.43 12.38 18.06
N LYS A 101 -13.27 11.70 18.01
CA LYS A 101 -12.26 11.77 19.08
C LYS A 101 -11.20 12.83 18.84
N MET A 102 -10.89 13.17 17.59
CA MET A 102 -9.87 14.17 17.18
C MET A 102 -8.54 14.13 17.97
N VAL A 103 -8.10 12.95 18.42
CA VAL A 103 -6.86 12.79 19.21
C VAL A 103 -5.64 12.44 18.35
N ASN A 104 -5.86 11.95 17.14
CA ASN A 104 -4.78 11.51 16.25
C ASN A 104 -4.11 12.71 15.59
N THR A 105 -2.80 12.61 15.37
CA THR A 105 -2.01 13.73 14.87
C THR A 105 -0.89 13.29 13.95
N PHE A 106 -0.38 14.22 13.15
CA PHE A 106 0.84 14.06 12.39
C PHE A 106 2.03 14.64 13.15
N ILE A 107 3.15 13.91 13.16
CA ILE A 107 4.43 14.37 13.72
C ILE A 107 5.56 14.06 12.75
N ILE A 108 6.44 15.02 12.49
CA ILE A 108 7.66 14.83 11.71
C ILE A 108 8.80 14.44 12.66
N LYS A 109 9.46 13.31 12.43
CA LYS A 109 10.57 12.82 13.28
C LYS A 109 11.73 12.30 12.43
N LEU A 110 12.95 12.43 12.95
CA LEU A 110 14.12 11.74 12.41
C LEU A 110 14.03 10.25 12.77
N THR A 111 14.29 9.38 11.79
CA THR A 111 14.22 7.94 11.99
C THR A 111 15.18 7.17 11.07
N PRO A 112 15.81 6.08 11.56
CA PRO A 112 16.59 5.17 10.72
C PRO A 112 15.75 4.42 9.68
N LEU A 113 14.42 4.41 9.81
CA LEU A 113 13.52 3.80 8.82
C LEU A 113 13.43 4.59 7.51
N ALA A 114 13.79 5.87 7.50
CA ALA A 114 13.65 6.74 6.32
C ALA A 114 14.36 6.21 5.06
N PRO A 115 15.65 5.84 5.09
CA PRO A 115 16.29 5.23 3.92
C PRO A 115 15.68 3.86 3.55
N ILE A 116 15.28 3.07 4.55
CA ILE A 116 14.73 1.72 4.37
C ILE A 116 13.37 1.78 3.65
N LEU A 117 12.50 2.70 4.04
CA LEU A 117 11.15 2.87 3.50
C LEU A 117 11.07 3.86 2.33
N SER A 118 12.24 4.30 1.83
CA SER A 118 12.31 5.18 0.68
C SER A 118 11.75 4.50 -0.57
N ARG A 119 11.23 5.31 -1.51
CA ARG A 119 10.66 4.79 -2.76
C ARG A 119 11.67 4.01 -3.60
N SER A 120 12.96 4.38 -3.53
CA SER A 120 14.06 3.69 -4.21
C SER A 120 14.43 2.35 -3.58
N ASN A 121 14.01 2.09 -2.34
CA ASN A 121 14.31 0.88 -1.60
C ASN A 121 13.10 -0.06 -1.48
N ILE A 122 12.05 0.19 -2.25
CA ILE A 122 10.92 -0.74 -2.36
C ILE A 122 11.44 -2.01 -3.04
N PRO A 123 11.25 -3.20 -2.44
CA PRO A 123 11.78 -4.44 -2.98
C PRO A 123 11.06 -4.83 -4.27
N SER A 124 11.72 -5.63 -5.12
CA SER A 124 11.11 -6.17 -6.36
C SER A 124 10.05 -7.25 -6.10
N SER A 125 10.10 -7.87 -4.93
CA SER A 125 9.10 -8.82 -4.43
C SER A 125 8.74 -8.49 -2.98
N SER A 126 7.54 -8.87 -2.56
CA SER A 126 7.16 -8.65 -1.16
C SER A 126 8.02 -9.48 -0.22
N PRO A 127 8.52 -8.88 0.87
CA PRO A 127 9.21 -9.61 1.92
C PRO A 127 8.38 -10.76 2.47
N VAL A 128 9.09 -11.80 2.89
CA VAL A 128 8.57 -12.90 3.70
C VAL A 128 9.25 -12.89 5.06
N TYR A 129 8.52 -13.23 6.11
CA TYR A 129 9.09 -13.39 7.44
C TYR A 129 8.19 -14.26 8.30
N SER A 130 8.78 -15.01 9.23
CA SER A 130 8.01 -15.89 10.11
C SER A 130 8.69 -16.07 11.46
N GLY A 131 7.89 -16.37 12.47
CA GLY A 131 8.40 -16.58 13.82
C GLY A 131 7.31 -16.64 14.88
N PHE A 132 7.69 -17.07 16.07
CA PHE A 132 6.78 -17.09 17.21
C PHE A 132 6.62 -15.70 17.83
N VAL A 133 5.37 -15.32 18.05
CA VAL A 133 4.96 -14.09 18.76
C VAL A 133 3.94 -14.45 19.83
N ASP A 134 3.83 -13.61 20.85
CA ASP A 134 2.71 -13.67 21.79
C ASP A 134 1.59 -12.77 21.23
N TRP A 135 0.45 -13.36 20.87
CA TRP A 135 -0.70 -12.66 20.31
C TRP A 135 -1.75 -12.39 21.40
N GLU A 136 -2.21 -11.15 21.51
CA GLU A 136 -3.26 -10.75 22.42
C GLU A 136 -4.65 -11.11 21.85
N MET A 137 -5.10 -12.34 22.11
CA MET A 137 -6.41 -12.83 21.63
C MET A 137 -7.58 -12.04 22.23
N LYS A 138 -7.42 -11.57 23.47
CA LYS A 138 -8.31 -10.65 24.17
C LYS A 138 -7.46 -9.78 25.06
N ARG A 139 -7.94 -8.59 25.44
CA ARG A 139 -7.22 -7.68 26.33
C ARG A 139 -6.65 -8.41 27.57
N GLY A 140 -5.33 -8.41 27.72
CA GLY A 140 -4.58 -9.07 28.78
C GLY A 140 -4.44 -10.60 28.67
N LYS A 141 -5.05 -11.25 27.67
CA LYS A 141 -4.97 -12.69 27.43
C LYS A 141 -4.12 -12.97 26.21
N TRP A 142 -2.92 -13.49 26.46
CA TRP A 142 -1.90 -13.73 25.46
C TRP A 142 -1.79 -15.22 25.12
N THR A 143 -1.56 -15.53 23.85
CA THR A 143 -1.28 -16.89 23.39
C THR A 143 -0.08 -16.88 22.45
N LYS A 144 0.86 -17.82 22.64
CA LYS A 144 1.98 -17.99 21.71
C LYS A 144 1.47 -18.55 20.38
N ARG A 145 1.80 -17.87 19.28
CA ARG A 145 1.39 -18.22 17.92
C ARG A 145 2.55 -18.10 16.96
N TYR A 146 2.52 -18.89 15.89
CA TYR A 146 3.44 -18.75 14.78
C TYR A 146 2.83 -17.80 13.75
N LEU A 147 3.44 -16.63 13.58
CA LEU A 147 3.04 -15.59 12.64
C LEU A 147 3.86 -15.73 11.35
N ARG A 148 3.21 -15.54 10.20
CA ARG A 148 3.81 -15.57 8.87
C ARG A 148 3.37 -14.36 8.05
N LEU A 149 4.35 -13.65 7.50
CA LEU A 149 4.20 -12.70 6.42
C LEU A 149 4.52 -13.41 5.11
N ARG A 150 3.52 -13.56 4.24
CA ARG A 150 3.66 -14.06 2.86
C ARG A 150 2.54 -13.50 2.01
N GLU A 151 2.76 -13.38 0.70
CA GLU A 151 1.70 -12.95 -0.24
C GLU A 151 0.98 -11.67 0.21
N HIS A 152 1.76 -10.69 0.68
CA HIS A 152 1.24 -9.39 1.15
C HIS A 152 0.24 -9.49 2.30
N SER A 153 0.23 -10.59 3.03
CA SER A 153 -0.77 -10.89 4.05
C SER A 153 -0.10 -11.49 5.28
N LEU A 154 -0.78 -11.35 6.42
CA LEU A 154 -0.40 -12.02 7.65
C LEU A 154 -1.28 -13.25 7.88
N TYR A 155 -0.63 -14.31 8.30
CA TYR A 155 -1.24 -15.58 8.65
C TYR A 155 -0.73 -16.04 10.00
N MET A 156 -1.55 -16.80 10.72
CA MET A 156 -1.25 -17.23 12.08
C MET A 156 -1.58 -18.70 12.28
N SER A 157 -0.80 -19.40 13.09
CA SER A 157 -0.98 -20.84 13.37
C SER A 157 -0.54 -21.18 14.79
N LYS A 158 -0.92 -22.36 15.31
CA LYS A 158 -0.41 -22.81 16.63
C LYS A 158 1.04 -23.27 16.54
N ARG A 159 1.49 -23.75 15.38
CA ARG A 159 2.80 -24.37 15.15
C ARG A 159 3.42 -23.82 13.86
N GLU A 160 4.68 -24.13 13.61
CA GLU A 160 5.37 -23.71 12.37
C GLU A 160 4.79 -24.38 11.12
N SER A 161 4.17 -25.55 11.29
CA SER A 161 3.42 -26.21 10.24
C SER A 161 2.28 -25.32 9.75
N ASN A 162 2.02 -25.35 8.45
CA ASN A 162 0.97 -24.64 7.74
C ASN A 162 -0.40 -25.33 7.79
N LYS A 163 -0.54 -26.46 8.51
CA LYS A 163 -1.79 -27.24 8.56
C LYS A 163 -2.94 -26.54 9.27
N ASP A 164 -2.66 -25.72 10.29
CA ASP A 164 -3.66 -25.00 11.08
C ASP A 164 -3.53 -23.48 10.91
N GLU A 165 -3.04 -23.07 9.75
CA GLU A 165 -2.90 -21.66 9.40
C GLU A 165 -4.26 -21.00 9.18
N ILE A 166 -4.45 -19.86 9.80
CA ILE A 166 -5.58 -18.97 9.59
C ILE A 166 -5.07 -17.67 8.95
N PHE A 167 -5.84 -17.16 8.00
CA PHE A 167 -5.64 -15.81 7.49
C PHE A 167 -5.98 -14.81 8.59
N LEU A 168 -5.10 -13.82 8.80
CA LEU A 168 -5.29 -12.78 9.78
C LEU A 168 -5.75 -11.47 9.12
N CYS A 169 -4.93 -10.92 8.23
CA CYS A 169 -5.24 -9.66 7.55
C CYS A 169 -4.41 -9.47 6.27
N SER A 170 -4.90 -8.66 5.35
CA SER A 170 -4.19 -8.25 4.13
C SER A 170 -3.47 -6.93 4.35
N LEU A 171 -2.23 -6.81 3.87
CA LEU A 171 -1.51 -5.55 3.81
C LEU A 171 -1.98 -4.65 2.66
N SER A 172 -3.11 -4.93 2.00
CA SER A 172 -3.80 -3.94 1.15
C SER A 172 -4.48 -2.86 1.97
N ASN A 173 -4.87 -3.14 3.21
CA ASN A 173 -5.56 -2.19 4.09
C ASN A 173 -5.15 -2.33 5.56
N PHE A 174 -4.03 -3.00 5.87
CA PHE A 174 -3.41 -3.01 7.19
C PHE A 174 -1.97 -2.54 7.11
N ASP A 175 -1.48 -1.94 8.19
CA ASP A 175 -0.09 -1.53 8.34
C ASP A 175 0.42 -1.81 9.76
N ALA A 176 1.74 -1.76 9.93
CA ALA A 176 2.39 -1.99 11.22
C ALA A 176 2.56 -0.71 12.03
N TYR A 177 2.30 -0.80 13.32
CA TYR A 177 2.42 0.28 14.30
C TYR A 177 3.27 -0.18 15.49
N THR A 178 4.15 0.70 15.96
CA THR A 178 4.84 0.50 17.23
C THR A 178 3.95 1.01 18.35
N VAL A 179 3.72 0.19 19.38
CA VAL A 179 2.93 0.59 20.55
C VAL A 179 3.80 1.46 21.45
N THR A 180 3.38 2.70 21.68
CA THR A 180 4.13 3.70 22.46
C THR A 180 3.65 3.80 23.90
N ARG A 181 2.38 3.47 24.16
CA ARG A 181 1.84 3.38 25.51
C ARG A 181 2.34 2.11 26.20
N LEU A 182 2.60 2.20 27.50
CA LEU A 182 2.90 1.01 28.30
C LEU A 182 1.76 -0.01 28.18
N HIS A 183 2.08 -1.18 27.62
CA HIS A 183 1.15 -2.29 27.41
C HIS A 183 1.56 -3.48 28.27
N LYS A 184 0.62 -4.06 29.02
CA LYS A 184 0.89 -5.20 29.91
C LYS A 184 1.04 -6.48 29.09
N ALA A 185 2.22 -6.69 28.52
CA ALA A 185 2.55 -7.80 27.64
C ALA A 185 3.57 -8.78 28.26
N PRO A 186 3.61 -10.05 27.80
CA PRO A 186 4.58 -11.04 28.26
C PRO A 186 6.04 -10.72 27.86
N LYS A 187 6.23 -9.85 26.86
CA LYS A 187 7.53 -9.51 26.29
C LYS A 187 7.63 -8.00 26.04
N PRO A 188 8.85 -7.43 26.03
CA PRO A 188 9.06 -5.98 26.11
C PRO A 188 8.74 -5.23 24.81
N PHE A 189 8.87 -5.88 23.65
CA PHE A 189 8.56 -5.24 22.38
C PHE A 189 7.13 -5.55 21.98
N VAL A 190 6.29 -4.52 21.92
CA VAL A 190 4.88 -4.63 21.56
C VAL A 190 4.64 -3.85 20.27
N PHE A 191 4.02 -4.52 19.29
CA PHE A 191 3.60 -3.91 18.04
C PHE A 191 2.18 -4.31 17.72
N ALA A 192 1.53 -3.52 16.87
CA ALA A 192 0.18 -3.77 16.41
C ALA A 192 0.14 -3.77 14.88
N ILE A 193 -0.79 -4.57 14.35
CA ILE A 193 -1.19 -4.54 12.95
C ILE A 193 -2.61 -4.03 12.94
N LYS A 194 -2.81 -2.82 12.41
CA LYS A 194 -4.09 -2.11 12.45
C LYS A 194 -4.53 -1.77 11.03
N SER A 195 -5.83 -1.82 10.80
CA SER A 195 -6.40 -1.37 9.53
C SER A 195 -6.16 0.12 9.30
N THR A 196 -5.84 0.45 8.05
CA THR A 196 -5.78 1.81 7.53
C THR A 196 -7.15 2.29 7.04
N ASP A 197 -8.21 1.49 7.19
CA ASP A 197 -9.58 1.91 6.97
C ASP A 197 -10.18 2.50 8.26
N ASN A 198 -11.37 3.09 8.13
CA ASN A 198 -12.09 3.61 9.28
C ASN A 198 -12.63 2.46 10.16
N LEU A 199 -12.48 2.57 11.48
CA LEU A 199 -13.00 1.57 12.43
C LEU A 199 -14.50 1.30 12.26
N SER A 200 -15.29 2.29 11.82
CA SER A 200 -16.74 2.12 11.59
C SER A 200 -17.09 1.09 10.52
N PHE A 201 -16.14 0.67 9.68
CA PHE A 201 -16.35 -0.38 8.67
C PHE A 201 -16.26 -1.79 9.24
N PHE A 202 -15.93 -1.94 10.53
CA PHE A 202 -15.73 -3.23 11.17
C PHE A 202 -16.89 -3.53 12.12
N GLU A 203 -17.61 -4.62 11.88
CA GLU A 203 -18.65 -5.12 12.79
C GLU A 203 -18.04 -5.56 14.13
N ASN A 204 -16.87 -6.18 14.07
CA ASN A 204 -16.13 -6.64 15.23
C ASN A 204 -14.80 -5.89 15.34
N THR A 205 -14.66 -5.12 16.42
CA THR A 205 -13.45 -4.36 16.72
C THR A 205 -12.18 -5.21 16.86
N ALA A 206 -12.30 -6.52 17.14
CA ALA A 206 -11.16 -7.43 17.19
C ALA A 206 -10.53 -7.72 15.82
N ASP A 207 -11.28 -7.48 14.73
CA ASP A 207 -10.80 -7.65 13.36
C ASP A 207 -10.10 -6.38 12.86
N TYR A 208 -10.29 -5.24 13.54
CA TYR A 208 -9.66 -3.97 13.18
C TYR A 208 -8.17 -3.91 13.50
N MET A 209 -7.74 -4.62 14.54
CA MET A 209 -6.39 -4.53 15.07
C MET A 209 -5.96 -5.81 15.79
N HIS A 210 -4.71 -6.19 15.58
CA HIS A 210 -4.07 -7.31 16.24
C HIS A 210 -2.80 -6.86 16.95
N ILE A 211 -2.67 -7.18 18.24
CA ILE A 211 -1.54 -6.79 19.07
C ILE A 211 -0.64 -8.00 19.33
N PHE A 212 0.66 -7.80 19.19
CA PHE A 212 1.69 -8.80 19.33
C PHE A 212 2.79 -8.35 20.28
N ALA A 213 3.41 -9.31 20.95
CA ALA A 213 4.59 -9.10 21.76
C ALA A 213 5.69 -10.10 21.43
N CYS A 214 6.93 -9.62 21.37
CA CYS A 214 8.13 -10.42 21.05
C CYS A 214 9.38 -9.80 21.70
N ASN A 215 10.54 -10.43 21.49
CA ASN A 215 11.79 -9.79 21.88
C ASN A 215 12.09 -8.61 20.93
N PRO A 216 12.88 -7.60 21.35
CA PRO A 216 13.11 -6.40 20.55
C PRO A 216 13.69 -6.67 19.16
N LYS A 217 14.68 -7.55 19.06
CA LYS A 217 15.34 -7.90 17.79
C LYS A 217 14.36 -8.46 16.75
N ASP A 218 13.44 -9.33 17.18
CA ASP A 218 12.42 -9.89 16.28
C ASP A 218 11.34 -8.85 15.99
N GLY A 219 10.99 -8.01 16.96
CA GLY A 219 10.02 -6.93 16.82
C GLY A 219 10.41 -5.89 15.78
N GLU A 220 11.66 -5.42 15.84
CA GLU A 220 12.22 -4.50 14.84
C GLU A 220 12.16 -5.09 13.42
N LYS A 221 12.47 -6.38 13.28
CA LYS A 221 12.35 -7.09 12.00
C LYS A 221 10.90 -7.22 11.54
N TRP A 222 9.96 -7.52 12.44
CA TRP A 222 8.54 -7.57 12.11
C TRP A 222 8.03 -6.24 11.59
N ILE A 223 8.32 -5.15 12.29
CA ILE A 223 7.98 -3.78 11.86
C ILE A 223 8.59 -3.50 10.49
N GLU A 224 9.90 -3.69 10.33
CA GLU A 224 10.58 -3.40 9.06
C GLU A 224 9.99 -4.20 7.89
N LYS A 225 9.82 -5.51 8.04
CA LYS A 225 9.36 -6.41 6.97
C LYS A 225 7.91 -6.15 6.59
N ILE A 226 7.04 -5.89 7.56
CA ILE A 226 5.64 -5.56 7.29
C ILE A 226 5.54 -4.18 6.65
N LEU A 227 6.29 -3.18 7.14
CA LEU A 227 6.30 -1.86 6.53
C LEU A 227 6.80 -1.90 5.08
N LEU A 228 7.84 -2.68 4.78
CA LEU A 228 8.33 -2.89 3.41
C LEU A 228 7.34 -3.65 2.53
N ALA A 229 6.67 -4.68 3.06
CA ALA A 229 5.63 -5.41 2.34
C ALA A 229 4.44 -4.50 2.00
N ARG A 230 4.03 -3.63 2.92
CA ARG A 230 3.01 -2.62 2.64
C ARG A 230 3.48 -1.57 1.62
N SER A 231 4.75 -1.14 1.67
CA SER A 231 5.32 -0.27 0.63
C SER A 231 5.22 -0.88 -0.76
N TYR A 232 5.49 -2.19 -0.85
CA TYR A 232 5.39 -2.94 -2.10
C TYR A 232 3.96 -2.94 -2.65
N VAL A 233 2.97 -3.24 -1.80
CA VAL A 233 1.55 -3.23 -2.18
C VAL A 233 1.11 -1.86 -2.68
N LEU A 234 1.38 -0.81 -1.90
CA LEU A 234 1.05 0.57 -2.28
C LEU A 234 1.71 0.99 -3.60
N HIS A 235 2.93 0.53 -3.85
CA HIS A 235 3.62 0.79 -5.10
C HIS A 235 2.93 0.10 -6.28
N GLN A 236 2.60 -1.19 -6.14
CA GLN A 236 1.89 -1.93 -7.17
C GLN A 236 0.51 -1.35 -7.47
N GLU A 237 -0.31 -1.10 -6.45
CA GLU A 237 -1.65 -0.53 -6.59
C GLU A 237 -1.61 0.79 -7.37
N ARG A 238 -0.62 1.65 -7.07
CA ARG A 238 -0.44 2.89 -7.81
C ARG A 238 0.08 2.71 -9.23
N GLN A 239 0.97 1.76 -9.48
CA GLN A 239 1.40 1.46 -10.84
C GLN A 239 0.24 0.90 -11.67
N VAL A 240 -0.67 0.11 -11.09
CA VAL A 240 -1.83 -0.39 -11.82
C VAL A 240 -2.85 0.73 -12.10
N LEU A 241 -3.19 1.51 -11.06
CA LEU A 241 -4.25 2.53 -11.12
C LEU A 241 -3.85 3.83 -11.81
N PHE A 242 -2.57 4.21 -11.79
CA PHE A 242 -2.08 5.50 -12.31
C PHE A 242 -1.03 5.38 -13.41
N ASN A 243 -0.82 4.20 -13.98
CA ASN A 243 -0.01 4.07 -15.18
C ASN A 243 -0.84 4.50 -16.41
N PRO A 244 -0.43 5.56 -17.14
CA PRO A 244 -1.14 6.01 -18.34
C PRO A 244 -1.11 4.97 -19.49
N LYS A 245 -0.42 3.84 -19.31
CA LYS A 245 -0.39 2.70 -20.25
C LYS A 245 -1.25 1.51 -19.79
N SER A 246 -1.98 1.61 -18.68
CA SER A 246 -2.87 0.54 -18.22
C SER A 246 -4.17 0.52 -19.04
N PRO A 247 -4.58 -0.60 -19.67
CA PRO A 247 -5.74 -0.67 -20.55
C PRO A 247 -7.11 -0.54 -19.82
N ALA A 248 -7.12 -0.36 -18.49
CA ALA A 248 -8.32 -0.26 -17.67
C ALA A 248 -8.54 1.13 -17.04
N GLY A 249 -7.73 2.14 -17.38
CA GLY A 249 -7.76 3.47 -16.77
C GLY A 249 -8.45 4.55 -17.60
N ASN A 250 -9.59 4.28 -18.23
CA ASN A 250 -10.40 5.35 -18.84
C ASN A 250 -11.53 5.76 -17.89
N ALA A 251 -11.20 6.64 -16.94
CA ALA A 251 -12.20 7.52 -16.36
C ALA A 251 -12.62 8.56 -17.43
N ALA A 252 -13.93 8.72 -17.57
CA ALA A 252 -14.58 9.37 -18.69
C ALA A 252 -14.19 10.84 -18.90
N THR A 253 -13.70 11.17 -20.09
CA THR A 253 -13.86 12.48 -20.71
C THR A 253 -15.19 12.50 -21.50
N PRO A 254 -16.12 13.42 -21.22
CA PRO A 254 -17.34 13.53 -22.02
C PRO A 254 -17.01 14.33 -23.29
N GLY A 255 -16.75 13.62 -24.39
CA GLY A 255 -16.55 14.28 -25.68
C GLY A 255 -16.05 13.37 -26.79
N ALA A 256 -16.98 12.99 -27.66
CA ALA A 256 -16.75 12.61 -29.06
C ALA A 256 -15.84 11.40 -29.36
N SER A 257 -16.46 10.24 -29.63
CA SER A 257 -16.31 9.52 -30.92
C SER A 257 -17.09 8.19 -30.87
N GLY A 258 -17.89 7.96 -31.91
CA GLY A 258 -18.82 6.84 -32.01
C GLY A 258 -18.12 5.48 -32.16
N LEU A 259 -18.73 4.46 -31.55
CA LEU A 259 -18.35 3.05 -31.69
C LEU A 259 -18.73 2.55 -33.09
N SER A 260 -17.75 2.40 -33.97
CA SER A 260 -17.93 1.70 -35.25
C SER A 260 -17.84 0.19 -35.05
N ARG A 261 -18.96 -0.51 -35.23
CA ARG A 261 -19.03 -1.99 -35.28
C ARG A 261 -18.59 -2.46 -36.67
N ALA A 262 -17.54 -3.28 -36.75
CA ALA A 262 -17.14 -3.93 -38.00
C ALA A 262 -18.04 -5.15 -38.31
N PRO A 263 -18.48 -5.37 -39.57
CA PRO A 263 -19.40 -6.44 -39.91
C PRO A 263 -18.68 -7.75 -40.30
N THR A 264 -19.24 -8.88 -39.85
CA THR A 264 -18.89 -10.25 -40.26
C THR A 264 -19.45 -10.54 -41.65
N ARG A 265 -18.62 -11.02 -42.59
CA ARG A 265 -19.08 -11.59 -43.88
C ARG A 265 -18.75 -13.07 -43.97
N LYS A 266 -19.79 -13.88 -44.20
CA LYS A 266 -19.73 -15.27 -44.70
C LYS A 266 -19.47 -15.27 -46.21
N ALA A 267 -18.67 -16.21 -46.69
CA ALA A 267 -18.83 -16.80 -48.02
C ALA A 267 -18.19 -18.19 -48.07
N ALA A 268 -18.94 -19.15 -48.61
CA ALA A 268 -18.53 -20.51 -48.92
C ALA A 268 -18.55 -20.69 -50.44
N SER A 269 -17.57 -21.41 -51.02
CA SER A 269 -17.71 -22.50 -52.01
C SER A 269 -16.45 -22.71 -52.88
N THR A 270 -15.95 -23.95 -52.80
CA THR A 270 -15.07 -24.81 -53.64
C THR A 270 -15.09 -24.67 -55.19
N PRO A 271 -14.34 -25.48 -56.00
CA PRO A 271 -13.19 -26.42 -55.75
C PRO A 271 -12.05 -26.40 -56.82
N GLN A 272 -10.87 -27.00 -56.55
CA GLN A 272 -10.19 -27.97 -57.45
C GLN A 272 -8.99 -28.68 -56.74
N ARG A 273 -8.78 -29.96 -57.07
CA ARG A 273 -7.82 -30.99 -56.54
C ARG A 273 -6.95 -31.48 -57.74
N PRO A 274 -5.70 -32.06 -57.66
CA PRO A 274 -5.28 -33.38 -57.07
C PRO A 274 -3.83 -33.43 -56.46
N ALA A 275 -3.29 -34.46 -55.79
CA ALA A 275 -3.45 -35.94 -55.72
C ALA A 275 -2.92 -36.52 -54.35
N GLN A 276 -3.57 -37.54 -53.72
CA GLN A 276 -3.14 -38.95 -53.47
C GLN A 276 -1.92 -39.16 -52.51
N GLN A 277 -2.10 -39.50 -51.20
CA GLN A 277 -2.20 -40.82 -50.50
C GLN A 277 -0.87 -41.61 -50.29
N PRO A 278 -0.69 -42.51 -49.27
CA PRO A 278 -1.64 -43.06 -48.29
C PRO A 278 -1.16 -43.17 -46.80
N LEU A 279 -2.04 -43.74 -45.98
CA LEU A 279 -2.05 -44.00 -44.53
C LEU A 279 -1.30 -45.29 -44.12
N VAL A 280 -0.57 -45.30 -42.99
CA VAL A 280 -0.15 -46.53 -42.26
C VAL A 280 -0.20 -46.30 -40.74
N THR A 281 -0.50 -47.36 -40.00
CA THR A 281 -0.95 -47.47 -38.61
C THR A 281 0.14 -47.99 -37.64
N VAL A 282 0.01 -47.65 -36.34
CA VAL A 282 0.47 -48.29 -35.06
C VAL A 282 1.92 -48.11 -34.51
N ALA A 283 2.01 -47.34 -33.40
CA ALA A 283 2.76 -47.42 -32.09
C ALA A 283 4.22 -47.95 -31.97
N PRO A 284 4.90 -47.81 -30.79
CA PRO A 284 5.14 -46.67 -29.89
C PRO A 284 6.66 -46.43 -29.58
N LEU A 285 6.96 -45.44 -28.71
CA LEU A 285 8.10 -45.36 -27.77
C LEU A 285 9.21 -44.30 -28.02
N LEU A 286 9.39 -43.43 -27.00
CA LEU A 286 10.56 -42.65 -26.53
C LEU A 286 11.28 -41.64 -27.45
N SER A 287 11.20 -40.34 -27.11
CA SER A 287 12.37 -39.45 -26.86
C SER A 287 11.93 -38.03 -26.42
N THR A 288 12.83 -37.34 -25.75
CA THR A 288 12.72 -36.25 -24.74
C THR A 288 12.28 -34.86 -25.24
N PRO A 289 11.84 -33.96 -24.33
CA PRO A 289 11.26 -32.65 -24.70
C PRO A 289 12.31 -31.53 -24.76
N ASP A 290 12.16 -30.65 -25.75
CA ASP A 290 12.84 -29.36 -25.81
C ASP A 290 12.10 -28.33 -24.95
N ARG A 291 12.87 -27.61 -24.13
CA ARG A 291 12.41 -26.76 -23.04
C ARG A 291 12.46 -25.30 -23.49
N ASN A 292 11.31 -24.71 -23.80
CA ASN A 292 11.18 -23.26 -23.95
C ASN A 292 10.36 -22.71 -22.77
N ASP A 293 11.06 -22.40 -21.67
CA ASP A 293 10.48 -21.75 -20.50
C ASP A 293 10.31 -20.24 -20.75
N VAL A 294 9.10 -19.83 -21.12
CA VAL A 294 8.69 -18.44 -21.44
C VAL A 294 8.32 -17.62 -20.18
N PHE A 295 8.38 -18.21 -18.98
CA PHE A 295 7.87 -17.55 -17.77
C PHE A 295 8.87 -17.55 -16.61
N ALA A 296 8.87 -16.43 -15.87
CA ALA A 296 9.75 -16.23 -14.72
C ALA A 296 9.40 -17.18 -13.55
N PRO A 297 10.41 -17.59 -12.75
CA PRO A 297 10.19 -18.45 -11.58
C PRO A 297 9.18 -17.82 -10.61
N GLY A 298 8.07 -18.53 -10.33
CA GLY A 298 7.02 -18.10 -9.39
C GLY A 298 5.67 -17.71 -10.01
N SER A 299 5.49 -17.85 -11.33
CA SER A 299 4.19 -17.66 -11.99
C SER A 299 3.20 -18.81 -11.72
N LEU A 300 1.89 -18.50 -11.63
CA LEU A 300 0.79 -19.45 -11.40
C LEU A 300 0.60 -20.52 -12.52
N LEU A 301 1.32 -20.40 -13.64
CA LEU A 301 1.33 -21.38 -14.73
C LEU A 301 2.62 -22.24 -14.75
N HIS A 302 3.50 -22.06 -13.76
CA HIS A 302 4.70 -22.86 -13.65
C HIS A 302 4.36 -24.21 -13.00
N GLY A 303 4.22 -25.24 -13.84
CA GLY A 303 3.94 -26.61 -13.39
C GLY A 303 5.08 -27.13 -12.51
N ALA A 304 4.76 -27.56 -11.29
CA ALA A 304 5.72 -28.15 -10.37
C ALA A 304 6.18 -29.54 -10.88
N PRO A 305 7.50 -29.84 -10.91
CA PRO A 305 7.95 -31.21 -11.13
C PRO A 305 7.70 -32.06 -9.87
N ALA A 306 7.10 -33.24 -10.09
CA ALA A 306 6.84 -34.24 -9.07
C ALA A 306 8.14 -34.90 -8.58
N GLY A 307 8.09 -35.37 -7.32
CA GLY A 307 9.22 -35.72 -6.47
C GLY A 307 10.14 -36.87 -6.92
N ALA A 308 11.24 -36.98 -6.20
CA ALA A 308 12.03 -38.21 -6.06
C ALA A 308 12.37 -38.44 -4.57
N PRO A 309 12.44 -39.71 -4.12
CA PRO A 309 12.53 -40.08 -2.72
C PRO A 309 13.98 -40.12 -2.21
N ALA A 310 14.11 -40.05 -0.88
CA ALA A 310 15.37 -40.24 -0.16
C ALA A 310 15.72 -41.74 -0.03
N THR A 311 17.00 -42.06 -0.19
CA THR A 311 17.61 -43.31 0.30
C THR A 311 18.90 -43.00 1.03
N GLN A 312 18.95 -43.54 2.25
CA GLN A 312 20.07 -43.84 3.19
C GLN A 312 21.22 -42.84 3.31
#